data_AF-A0A498DHW9-F1
#
_entry.id   AF-A0A498DHW9-F1
#
_cell.length_a   1.000
_cell.length_b   1.000
_cell.length_c   1.000
_cell.angle_alpha   90.00
_cell.angle_beta   90.00
_cell.angle_gamma   90.00
#
_symmetry.space_group_name_H-M   'P 1'
#
loop_
_entity.id
_entity.type
_entity.pdbx_description
1 polymer ?
#
loop_
_entity_poly.entity_id
_entity_poly.type
_entity_poly.pdbx_seq_one_letter_code
_entity_poly.pdbx_strand_id
1 'polypeptide(L)'
;MIGVIPMLTVIINIIFFYIERGPNADIYFIIIVFTILSVLGVLFAILSWKMSKRLIFLIVGLIGNGFVLVVAYLLLLAMGISEP
;
A
#
# COMPACT_ATOMS: atom_id res chain seq x y z
N MET A 1 15.38 14.05 3.26
CA MET A 1 15.19 12.72 2.65
C MET A 1 13.94 11.97 3.11
N ILE A 2 13.35 12.26 4.29
CA ILE A 2 12.19 11.52 4.84
C ILE A 2 10.93 11.54 3.93
N GLY A 3 10.77 12.53 3.06
CA GLY A 3 9.65 12.60 2.09
C GLY A 3 9.63 11.52 1.00
N VAL A 4 10.72 10.77 0.81
CA VAL A 4 10.77 9.69 -0.18
C VAL A 4 10.27 8.36 0.40
N ILE A 5 10.25 8.22 1.73
CA ILE A 5 9.83 6.99 2.42
C ILE A 5 8.39 6.56 2.04
N PRO A 6 7.38 7.46 1.96
CA PRO A 6 6.03 7.08 1.53
C PRO A 6 5.95 6.63 0.07
N MET A 7 6.89 7.05 -0.79
CA MET A 7 6.97 6.56 -2.17
C MET A 7 7.60 5.17 -2.22
N LEU A 8 8.59 4.90 -1.36
CA LEU A 8 9.22 3.58 -1.28
C LEU A 8 8.21 2.49 -0.90
N THR A 9 7.27 2.78 0.01
CA THR A 9 6.24 1.79 0.37
C THR A 9 5.36 1.41 -0.82
N VAL A 10 5.02 2.36 -1.69
CA VAL A 10 4.27 2.10 -2.93
C VAL A 10 5.09 1.25 -3.90
N ILE A 11 6.37 1.57 -4.10
CA ILE A 11 7.26 0.81 -4.98
C ILE A 11 7.42 -0.64 -4.48
N ILE A 12 7.59 -0.82 -3.16
CA ILE A 12 7.70 -2.14 -2.53
C ILE A 12 6.41 -2.94 -2.77
N ASN A 13 5.23 -2.34 -2.60
CA ASN A 13 3.95 -3.00 -2.90
C ASN A 13 3.86 -3.45 -4.37
N ILE A 14 4.29 -2.61 -5.31
CA ILE A 14 4.30 -2.97 -6.74
C ILE A 14 5.24 -4.15 -7.00
N ILE A 15 6.47 -4.11 -6.47
CA ILE A 15 7.43 -5.21 -6.63
C ILE A 15 6.87 -6.50 -6.03
N PHE A 16 6.33 -6.42 -4.82
CA PHE A 16 5.73 -7.56 -4.12
C PHE A 16 4.58 -8.18 -4.91
N PHE A 17 3.71 -7.36 -5.52
CA PHE A 17 2.65 -7.83 -6.40
C PHE A 17 3.19 -8.70 -7.55
N TYR A 18 4.28 -8.26 -8.19
CA TYR A 18 4.86 -8.99 -9.33
C TYR A 18 5.55 -10.29 -8.91
N ILE A 19 5.99 -10.40 -7.64
CA ILE A 19 6.59 -11.61 -7.09
C ILE A 19 5.53 -12.63 -6.72
N GLU A 20 4.50 -12.20 -5.98
CA GLU A 20 3.48 -13.11 -5.43
C GLU A 20 2.34 -13.44 -6.41
N ARG A 21 2.24 -12.74 -7.55
CA ARG A 21 1.21 -13.07 -8.56
C ARG A 21 1.42 -14.49 -9.10
N GLY A 22 0.34 -15.26 -9.20
CA GLY A 22 0.40 -16.59 -9.78
C GLY A 22 -0.86 -17.40 -9.52
N PRO A 23 -0.99 -18.57 -10.18
CA PRO A 23 -2.14 -19.45 -10.00
C PRO A 23 -2.25 -20.04 -8.58
N ASN A 24 -1.14 -20.13 -7.86
CA ASN A 24 -1.07 -20.62 -6.47
C ASN A 24 -0.77 -19.49 -5.47
N ALA A 25 -1.12 -18.26 -5.80
CA ALA A 25 -0.87 -17.11 -4.95
C ALA A 25 -1.70 -17.18 -3.66
N ASP A 26 -1.07 -16.92 -2.51
CA ASP A 26 -1.78 -16.75 -1.25
C ASP A 26 -2.35 -15.32 -1.19
N ILE A 27 -3.61 -15.20 -1.61
CA ILE A 27 -4.32 -13.92 -1.68
C ILE A 27 -4.42 -13.29 -0.28
N TYR A 28 -4.61 -14.10 0.77
CA TYR A 28 -4.72 -13.61 2.14
C TYR A 28 -3.41 -12.99 2.61
N PHE A 29 -2.28 -13.65 2.33
CA PHE A 29 -0.95 -13.11 2.61
C PHE A 29 -0.70 -11.80 1.86
N ILE A 30 -1.07 -11.72 0.58
CA ILE A 30 -0.93 -10.50 -0.24
C ILE A 30 -1.72 -9.34 0.38
N ILE A 31 -2.98 -9.59 0.79
CA ILE A 31 -3.83 -8.58 1.42
C ILE A 31 -3.20 -8.05 2.71
N ILE A 32 -2.67 -8.93 3.56
CA ILE A 32 -2.02 -8.53 4.82
C ILE A 32 -0.82 -7.62 4.53
N VAL A 33 0.06 -8.03 3.62
CA VAL A 33 1.27 -7.26 3.28
C VAL A 33 0.91 -5.90 2.71
N PHE A 34 -0.02 -5.83 1.75
CA PHE A 34 -0.47 -4.57 1.16
C PHE A 34 -1.10 -3.64 2.18
N THR A 35 -1.90 -4.18 3.10
CA THR A 35 -2.55 -3.39 4.14
C THR A 35 -1.52 -2.80 5.09
N ILE A 36 -0.60 -3.62 5.64
CA ILE A 36 0.42 -3.16 6.58
C ILE A 36 1.34 -2.11 5.93
N LEU A 37 1.87 -2.40 4.74
CA LEU A 37 2.78 -1.49 4.04
C LEU A 37 2.11 -0.17 3.68
N SER A 38 0.85 -0.21 3.26
CA SER A 38 0.13 1.01 2.88
C SER A 38 -0.26 1.85 4.09
N VAL A 39 -0.68 1.24 5.20
CA VAL A 39 -0.94 1.96 6.46
C VAL A 39 0.34 2.64 6.94
N LEU A 40 1.47 1.93 6.92
CA LEU A 40 2.78 2.53 7.25
C LEU A 40 3.15 3.65 6.29
N GLY A 41 2.92 3.48 4.99
CA GLY A 41 3.16 4.52 3.98
C GLY A 41 2.35 5.79 4.21
N VAL A 42 1.06 5.66 4.57
CA VAL A 42 0.21 6.80 4.94
C VAL A 42 0.71 7.47 6.22
N LEU A 43 1.07 6.70 7.25
CA LEU A 43 1.66 7.26 8.49
C LEU A 43 2.94 8.04 8.20
N PHE A 44 3.83 7.49 7.37
CA PHE A 44 5.04 8.18 6.95
C PHE A 44 4.75 9.44 6.12
N ALA A 45 3.70 9.44 5.29
CA ALA A 45 3.30 10.63 4.54
C ALA A 45 2.86 11.76 5.47
N ILE A 46 2.06 11.44 6.49
CA ILE A 46 1.61 12.41 7.51
C ILE A 46 2.79 12.94 8.34
N LEU A 47 3.67 12.05 8.80
CA LEU A 47 4.86 12.44 9.56
C LEU A 47 5.80 13.32 8.74
N SER A 48 6.00 12.97 7.47
CA SER A 48 6.84 13.74 6.55
C SER A 48 6.27 15.12 6.27
N TRP A 49 4.95 15.22 6.10
CA TRP A 49 4.27 16.51 5.99
C TRP A 49 4.43 17.35 7.25
N LYS A 50 4.25 16.76 8.44
CA LYS A 50 4.40 17.49 9.72
C LYS A 50 5.80 18.09 9.87
N MET A 51 6.85 17.37 9.46
CA MET A 51 8.23 17.86 9.55
C MET A 51 8.62 18.83 8.44
N SER A 52 8.31 18.50 7.18
CA SER A 52 8.79 19.26 6.03
C SER A 52 7.82 20.36 5.57
N LYS A 53 6.56 20.33 6.04
CA LYS A 53 5.41 21.15 5.57
C LYS A 53 5.18 21.12 4.06
N ARG A 54 5.79 20.17 3.34
CA ARG A 54 5.66 19.99 1.89
C ARG A 54 4.44 19.13 1.60
N LEU A 55 3.36 19.78 1.19
CA LEU A 55 2.09 19.12 0.85
C LEU A 55 2.21 18.08 -0.27
N ILE A 56 3.16 18.25 -1.20
CA ILE A 56 3.39 17.31 -2.31
C ILE A 56 3.65 15.88 -1.79
N PHE A 57 4.47 15.72 -0.75
CA PHE A 57 4.76 14.39 -0.20
C PHE A 57 3.55 13.77 0.51
N LEU A 58 2.69 14.60 1.10
CA LEU A 58 1.43 14.14 1.67
C LEU A 58 0.51 13.61 0.57
N ILE A 59 0.27 14.43 -0.46
CA ILE A 59 -0.69 14.12 -1.52
C ILE A 59 -0.26 12.87 -2.27
N VAL A 60 1.01 12.79 -2.70
CA VAL A 60 1.49 11.63 -3.45
C VAL A 60 1.53 10.37 -2.58
N GLY A 61 1.98 10.48 -1.33
CA GLY A 61 2.00 9.36 -0.40
C GLY A 61 0.60 8.85 -0.06
N LEU A 62 -0.37 9.74 0.10
CA LEU A 62 -1.76 9.40 0.42
C LEU A 62 -2.46 8.78 -0.79
N ILE A 63 -2.33 9.35 -1.99
CA ILE A 63 -2.93 8.81 -3.21
C ILE A 63 -2.31 7.44 -3.54
N GLY A 64 -0.99 7.32 -3.51
CA GLY A 64 -0.31 6.08 -3.85
C GLY A 64 -0.62 4.94 -2.88
N ASN A 65 -0.44 5.15 -1.57
CA ASN A 65 -0.74 4.11 -0.57
C ASN A 65 -2.26 3.91 -0.39
N GLY A 66 -3.06 4.97 -0.56
CA GLY A 66 -4.52 4.87 -0.56
C GLY A 66 -5.05 4.02 -1.71
N PHE A 67 -4.47 4.16 -2.90
CA PHE A 67 -4.80 3.29 -4.04
C PHE A 67 -4.48 1.83 -3.74
N VAL A 68 -3.32 1.53 -3.16
CA VAL A 68 -2.95 0.16 -2.77
C VAL A 68 -3.92 -0.40 -1.71
N LEU A 69 -4.36 0.40 -0.75
CA LEU A 69 -5.40 -0.01 0.21
C LEU A 69 -6.71 -0.36 -0.49
N VAL A 70 -7.17 0.46 -1.44
CA VAL A 70 -8.38 0.16 -2.22
C VAL A 70 -8.24 -1.18 -2.94
N VAL A 71 -7.08 -1.45 -3.56
CA VAL A 71 -6.80 -2.75 -4.18
C VAL A 71 -6.84 -3.88 -3.15
N ALA A 72 -6.23 -3.72 -1.98
CA ALA A 72 -6.27 -4.72 -0.91
C ALA A 72 -7.71 -5.02 -0.44
N TYR A 73 -8.56 -3.99 -0.30
CA TYR A 73 -9.97 -4.16 0.04
C TYR A 73 -10.76 -4.88 -1.06
N LEU A 74 -10.49 -4.58 -2.33
CA LEU A 74 -11.12 -5.27 -3.46
C LEU A 74 -10.70 -6.75 -3.50
N LEU A 75 -9.43 -7.06 -3.22
CA LEU A 75 -8.94 -8.44 -3.12
C LEU A 75 -9.60 -9.18 -1.94
N LEU A 76 -9.73 -8.54 -0.79
CA LEU A 76 -10.43 -9.11 0.36
C LEU A 76 -11.89 -9.42 0.03
N LEU A 77 -12.57 -8.50 -0.64
CA LEU A 77 -13.96 -8.69 -1.07
C LEU A 77 -14.07 -9.82 -2.09
N ALA A 78 -13.14 -9.90 -3.05
CA ALA A 78 -13.09 -10.99 -4.02
C ALA A 78 -12.87 -12.35 -3.33
N MET A 79 -11.96 -12.41 -2.35
CA MET A 79 -11.72 -13.60 -1.55
C MET A 79 -12.99 -14.04 -0.80
N GLY A 80 -13.65 -13.12 -0.10
CA GLY A 80 -14.88 -13.41 0.65
C GLY A 80 -16.08 -13.83 -0.21
N ILE A 81 -16.13 -13.42 -1.49
CA ILE A 81 -17.14 -13.92 -2.44
C ILE A 81 -16.76 -15.28 -3.02
N SER A 82 -15.46 -15.59 -3.10
CA SER A 82 -14.96 -16.86 -3.63
C SER A 82 -15.00 -18.01 -2.63
N GLU A 83 -15.13 -17.72 -1.34
CA GLU A 83 -15.34 -18.72 -0.29
C GLU A 83 -16.78 -19.29 -0.41
N PRO A 84 -16.94 -20.62 -0.51
CA PRO A 84 -18.25 -21.28 -0.72
C PRO A 84 -19.15 -21.33 0.51
#